data_AF-A0AAQ3Y5D1-F1
#
_entry.id   AF-A0AAQ3Y5D1-F1
#
_cell.length_a   1.000
_cell.length_b   1.000
_cell.length_c   1.000
_cell.angle_alpha   90.00
_cell.angle_beta   90.00
_cell.angle_gamma   90.00
#
_symmetry.space_group_name_H-M   'P 1'
#
loop_
_entity.id
_entity.type
_entity.pdbx_description
1 polymer ?
#
loop_
_entity_poly.entity_id
_entity_poly.type
_entity_poly.pdbx_seq_one_letter_code
_entity_poly.pdbx_strand_id
1 'polypeptide(L)'
;MSILDKIFIGMLSTAILCVILGIIYFIASILTKKKETELKQKKVKNKKKRRLIKKRIQVFIKKRKKQMRLGICFCIVGLFFTSGALYMRYHQATNLGDRDSDGIVEGYYLLNETSQQLEAIEQTENIEKTRKNIRELAAKLSSFGVRYADPRLSVEGQQLLNRYYSQMKELGLNLNNQSIESLKGKETYDIYMSDIKKGQMMQKKVFDYFKVNEGALQQKK
;
A
#
# COMPACT_ATOMS: atom_id res chain seq x y z
N MET A 1 9.38 -6.48 -6.05
CA MET A 1 7.96 -6.79 -5.73
C MET A 1 7.89 -7.31 -4.31
N SER A 2 7.11 -6.65 -3.46
CA SER A 2 6.81 -7.10 -2.10
C SER A 2 6.06 -8.43 -2.13
N ILE A 3 6.12 -9.17 -1.02
CA ILE A 3 5.28 -10.36 -0.79
C ILE A 3 3.80 -10.02 -0.97
N LEU A 4 3.38 -8.83 -0.51
CA LEU A 4 2.00 -8.35 -0.67
C LEU A 4 1.59 -8.19 -2.14
N ASP A 5 2.52 -7.80 -3.04
CA ASP A 5 2.23 -7.69 -4.47
C ASP A 5 1.95 -9.07 -5.08
N LYS A 6 2.75 -10.07 -4.70
CA LYS A 6 2.58 -11.44 -5.18
C LYS A 6 1.24 -12.02 -4.71
N ILE A 7 0.89 -11.77 -3.45
CA ILE A 7 -0.38 -12.19 -2.88
C ILE A 7 -1.55 -11.49 -3.56
N PHE A 8 -1.48 -10.16 -3.76
CA PHE A 8 -2.51 -9.39 -4.44
C PHE A 8 -2.77 -9.91 -5.86
N ILE A 9 -1.71 -10.11 -6.66
CA ILE A 9 -1.82 -10.66 -8.01
C ILE A 9 -2.43 -12.06 -7.98
N GLY A 10 -1.97 -12.94 -7.09
CA GLY A 10 -2.50 -14.29 -6.94
C GLY A 10 -3.99 -14.32 -6.58
N MET A 11 -4.42 -13.47 -5.63
CA MET A 11 -5.83 -13.36 -5.26
C MET A 11 -6.68 -12.84 -6.42
N LEU A 12 -6.22 -11.80 -7.11
CA LEU A 12 -6.95 -11.18 -8.21
C LEU A 12 -7.10 -12.15 -9.40
N SER A 13 -6.01 -12.84 -9.77
CA SER A 13 -6.05 -13.87 -10.83
C SER A 13 -7.01 -15.01 -10.47
N THR A 14 -7.00 -15.45 -9.21
CA THR A 14 -7.90 -16.51 -8.72
C THR A 14 -9.36 -16.05 -8.73
N ALA A 15 -9.62 -14.79 -8.36
CA ALA A 15 -10.96 -14.19 -8.42
C ALA A 15 -11.50 -14.19 -9.85
N ILE A 16 -10.70 -13.75 -10.83
CA ILE A 16 -11.07 -13.75 -12.26
C ILE A 16 -11.39 -15.16 -12.73
N LEU A 17 -10.55 -16.15 -12.39
CA LEU A 17 -10.77 -17.54 -12.76
C LEU A 17 -12.08 -18.09 -12.15
N CYS A 18 -12.37 -17.75 -10.90
CA CYS A 18 -13.64 -18.13 -10.24
C CYS A 18 -14.84 -17.52 -10.96
N VAL A 19 -14.78 -16.25 -11.37
CA VAL A 19 -15.85 -15.60 -12.13
C VAL A 19 -16.08 -16.30 -13.47
N ILE A 20 -15.01 -16.59 -14.21
CA ILE A 20 -15.09 -17.31 -15.50
C ILE A 20 -15.75 -18.69 -15.31
N LEU A 21 -15.29 -19.48 -14.33
CA LEU A 21 -15.88 -20.78 -14.03
C LEU A 21 -17.35 -20.65 -13.61
N GLY A 22 -17.69 -19.66 -12.78
CA GLY A 22 -19.05 -19.35 -12.38
C GLY A 22 -19.96 -19.13 -13.61
N ILE A 23 -19.53 -18.28 -14.54
CA ILE A 23 -20.25 -18.00 -15.79
C ILE A 23 -20.42 -19.28 -16.62
N ILE A 24 -19.37 -20.07 -16.79
CA ILE A 24 -19.43 -21.35 -17.53
C ILE A 24 -20.49 -22.28 -16.91
N TYR A 25 -20.52 -22.42 -15.59
CA TYR A 25 -21.51 -23.25 -14.89
C TYR A 25 -22.94 -22.71 -15.03
N PHE A 26 -23.13 -21.39 -15.03
CA PHE A 26 -24.44 -20.78 -15.30
C PHE A 26 -24.91 -21.03 -16.75
N ILE A 27 -24.04 -20.82 -17.75
CA ILE A 27 -24.34 -21.12 -19.15
C ILE A 27 -24.71 -22.61 -19.29
N ALA A 28 -23.91 -23.50 -18.71
CA ALA A 28 -24.17 -24.94 -18.74
C ALA A 28 -25.51 -25.31 -18.08
N SER A 29 -25.91 -24.60 -17.01
CA SER A 29 -27.22 -24.76 -16.35
C SER A 29 -28.38 -24.33 -17.27
N ILE A 30 -28.22 -23.22 -17.98
CA ILE A 30 -29.22 -22.72 -18.97
C ILE A 30 -29.37 -23.71 -20.12
N LEU A 31 -28.27 -24.18 -20.70
CA LEU A 31 -28.29 -25.18 -21.78
C LEU A 31 -28.93 -26.50 -21.31
N THR A 32 -28.67 -26.91 -20.06
CA THR A 32 -29.28 -28.11 -19.48
C THR A 32 -30.78 -27.92 -19.25
N LYS A 33 -31.22 -26.72 -18.86
CA LYS A 33 -32.65 -26.36 -18.75
C LYS A 33 -33.35 -26.45 -20.11
N LYS A 34 -32.73 -25.95 -21.19
CA LYS A 34 -33.27 -26.06 -22.56
C LYS A 34 -33.48 -27.53 -22.97
N LYS A 35 -32.47 -28.38 -22.78
CA LYS A 35 -32.57 -29.83 -23.05
C LYS A 35 -33.66 -30.51 -22.21
N GLU A 36 -33.80 -30.11 -20.94
CA GLU A 36 -34.86 -30.60 -20.06
C GLU A 36 -36.25 -30.21 -20.59
N THR A 37 -36.45 -28.97 -21.04
CA THR A 37 -37.73 -28.50 -21.58
C THR A 37 -38.11 -29.18 -22.90
N GLU A 38 -37.15 -29.39 -23.81
CA GLU A 38 -37.37 -30.13 -25.06
C GLU A 38 -37.85 -31.57 -24.78
N LEU A 39 -37.24 -32.24 -23.81
CA LEU A 39 -37.63 -33.59 -23.40
C LEU A 39 -39.00 -33.65 -22.72
N LYS A 40 -39.39 -32.60 -22.00
CA LYS A 40 -40.72 -32.48 -21.38
C LYS A 40 -41.83 -32.26 -22.41
N GLN A 41 -41.54 -31.53 -23.49
CA GLN A 41 -42.50 -31.25 -24.56
C GLN A 41 -42.76 -32.46 -25.46
N LYS A 42 -41.84 -33.45 -25.49
CA LYS A 42 -41.98 -34.67 -26.31
C LYS A 42 -43.10 -35.58 -25.78
N LYS A 43 -44.26 -35.57 -26.45
CA LYS A 43 -45.37 -36.50 -26.18
C LYS A 43 -45.02 -37.91 -26.70
N VAL A 44 -45.06 -38.92 -25.82
CA VAL A 44 -44.81 -40.32 -26.19
C VAL A 44 -45.95 -41.22 -25.70
N LYS A 45 -46.62 -41.91 -26.63
CA LYS A 45 -47.78 -42.78 -26.35
C LYS A 45 -47.39 -44.08 -25.63
N ASN A 46 -46.14 -44.57 -25.79
CA ASN A 46 -45.68 -45.84 -25.20
C ASN A 46 -45.25 -45.69 -23.72
N LYS A 47 -45.83 -46.52 -22.83
CA LYS A 47 -45.57 -46.56 -21.37
C LYS A 47 -44.10 -46.84 -21.00
N LYS A 48 -43.42 -47.75 -21.70
CA LYS A 48 -41.99 -48.07 -21.46
C LYS A 48 -41.10 -46.87 -21.81
N LYS A 49 -41.32 -46.25 -22.98
CA LYS A 49 -40.58 -45.06 -23.42
C LYS A 49 -40.85 -43.84 -22.53
N ARG A 50 -42.07 -43.67 -22.02
CA ARG A 50 -42.44 -42.61 -21.06
C ARG A 50 -41.67 -42.73 -19.74
N ARG A 51 -41.45 -43.96 -19.23
CA ARG A 51 -40.63 -44.19 -18.02
C ARG A 51 -39.16 -43.80 -18.24
N LEU A 52 -38.57 -44.13 -19.40
CA LEU A 52 -37.19 -43.75 -19.73
C LEU A 52 -37.00 -42.24 -19.85
N ILE A 53 -37.96 -41.52 -20.45
CA ILE A 53 -37.95 -40.06 -20.54
C ILE A 53 -38.01 -39.42 -19.15
N LYS A 54 -38.89 -39.92 -18.26
CA LYS A 54 -38.95 -39.45 -16.87
C LYS A 54 -37.61 -39.61 -16.13
N LYS A 55 -36.93 -40.76 -16.30
CA LYS A 55 -35.59 -40.98 -15.73
C LYS A 55 -34.57 -39.98 -16.28
N ARG A 56 -34.54 -39.73 -17.59
CA ARG A 56 -33.64 -38.74 -18.22
C ARG A 56 -33.91 -37.31 -17.73
N ILE A 57 -35.18 -36.92 -17.59
CA ILE A 57 -35.56 -35.61 -17.03
C ILE A 57 -35.02 -35.46 -15.60
N GLN A 58 -35.14 -36.48 -14.75
CA GLN A 58 -34.58 -36.43 -13.40
C GLN A 58 -33.06 -36.26 -13.39
N VAL A 59 -32.35 -36.91 -14.32
CA VAL A 59 -30.89 -36.72 -14.49
C VAL A 59 -30.57 -35.28 -14.88
N PHE A 60 -31.30 -34.67 -15.82
CA PHE A 60 -31.10 -33.27 -16.20
C PHE A 60 -31.42 -32.30 -15.05
N ILE A 61 -32.47 -32.53 -14.28
CA ILE A 61 -32.80 -31.74 -13.09
C ILE A 61 -31.65 -31.80 -12.07
N LYS A 62 -31.13 -33.00 -11.78
CA LYS A 62 -29.99 -33.18 -10.86
C LYS A 62 -28.73 -32.50 -11.38
N LYS A 63 -28.43 -32.64 -12.68
CA LYS A 63 -27.27 -31.99 -13.35
C LYS A 63 -27.38 -30.47 -13.28
N ARG A 64 -28.54 -29.90 -13.61
CA ARG A 64 -28.81 -28.45 -13.53
C ARG A 64 -28.62 -27.92 -12.11
N LYS A 65 -29.19 -28.60 -11.11
CA LYS A 65 -29.00 -28.23 -9.69
C LYS A 65 -27.53 -28.27 -9.26
N LYS A 66 -26.75 -29.27 -9.72
CA LYS A 66 -25.31 -29.35 -9.45
C LYS A 66 -24.56 -28.18 -10.11
N GLN A 67 -24.83 -27.91 -11.39
CA GLN A 67 -24.22 -26.78 -12.12
C GLN A 67 -24.54 -25.45 -11.46
N MET A 68 -25.80 -25.23 -11.06
CA MET A 68 -26.21 -24.00 -10.36
C MET A 68 -25.51 -23.85 -9.00
N ARG A 69 -25.41 -24.94 -8.22
CA ARG A 69 -24.65 -24.93 -6.94
C ARG A 69 -23.17 -24.62 -7.15
N LEU A 70 -22.55 -25.22 -8.17
CA LEU A 70 -21.14 -24.94 -8.48
C LEU A 70 -20.95 -23.50 -8.96
N GLY A 71 -21.84 -22.99 -9.81
CA GLY A 71 -21.81 -21.59 -10.24
C GLY A 71 -21.89 -20.62 -9.05
N ILE A 72 -22.85 -20.83 -8.15
CA ILE A 72 -22.98 -20.05 -6.91
C ILE A 72 -21.73 -20.18 -6.04
N CYS A 73 -21.21 -21.41 -5.86
CA CYS A 73 -20.00 -21.65 -5.07
C CYS A 73 -18.79 -20.87 -5.63
N PHE A 74 -18.56 -20.92 -6.95
CA PHE A 74 -17.48 -20.16 -7.58
C PHE A 74 -17.69 -18.65 -7.47
N CYS A 75 -18.93 -18.15 -7.55
CA CYS A 75 -19.20 -16.73 -7.31
C CYS A 75 -18.88 -16.32 -5.87
N ILE A 76 -19.28 -17.12 -4.87
CA ILE A 76 -19.00 -16.84 -3.46
C ILE A 76 -17.48 -16.83 -3.22
N VAL A 77 -16.77 -17.85 -3.71
CA VAL A 77 -15.30 -17.93 -3.59
C VAL A 77 -14.62 -16.76 -4.32
N GLY A 78 -15.11 -16.41 -5.51
CA GLY A 78 -14.61 -15.25 -6.26
C GLY A 78 -14.82 -13.93 -5.51
N LEU A 79 -15.95 -13.75 -4.84
CA LEU A 79 -16.20 -12.60 -3.98
C LEU A 79 -15.21 -12.55 -2.81
N PHE A 80 -14.96 -13.67 -2.13
CA PHE A 80 -13.96 -13.72 -1.05
C PHE A 80 -12.56 -13.31 -1.54
N PHE A 81 -12.10 -13.84 -2.68
CA PHE A 81 -10.80 -13.45 -3.24
C PHE A 81 -10.75 -12.00 -3.69
N THR A 82 -11.85 -11.47 -4.24
CA THR A 82 -11.95 -10.06 -4.64
C THR A 82 -11.87 -9.14 -3.42
N SER A 83 -12.64 -9.44 -2.36
CA SER A 83 -12.60 -8.70 -1.11
C SER A 83 -11.21 -8.76 -0.46
N GLY A 84 -10.54 -9.92 -0.48
CA GLY A 84 -9.18 -10.06 0.00
C GLY A 84 -8.19 -9.21 -0.81
N ALA A 85 -8.28 -9.22 -2.14
CA ALA A 85 -7.43 -8.40 -3.00
C ALA A 85 -7.64 -6.90 -2.75
N LEU A 86 -8.89 -6.45 -2.62
CA LEU A 86 -9.21 -5.06 -2.29
C LEU A 86 -8.67 -4.65 -0.93
N TYR A 87 -8.78 -5.52 0.08
CA TYR A 87 -8.19 -5.27 1.40
C TYR A 87 -6.66 -5.14 1.33
N MET A 88 -5.98 -6.04 0.60
CA MET A 88 -4.54 -5.95 0.42
C MET A 88 -4.13 -4.66 -0.28
N ARG A 89 -4.87 -4.24 -1.32
CA ARG A 89 -4.62 -2.98 -2.01
C ARG A 89 -4.82 -1.78 -1.08
N TYR A 90 -5.87 -1.81 -0.26
CA TYR A 90 -6.14 -0.77 0.73
C TYR A 90 -5.02 -0.67 1.77
N HIS A 91 -4.55 -1.80 2.30
CA HIS A 91 -3.43 -1.85 3.23
C HIS A 91 -2.15 -1.29 2.59
N GLN A 92 -1.80 -1.68 1.37
CA GLN A 92 -0.66 -1.11 0.65
C GLN A 92 -0.80 0.40 0.38
N ALA A 93 -2.03 0.91 0.28
CA ALA A 93 -2.28 2.33 0.05
C ALA A 93 -2.16 3.18 1.33
N THR A 94 -2.34 2.58 2.50
CA THR A 94 -2.46 3.29 3.79
C THR A 94 -1.32 3.01 4.75
N ASN A 95 -0.46 2.02 4.47
CA ASN A 95 0.68 1.66 5.30
C ASN A 95 1.99 1.92 4.56
N LEU A 96 3.01 2.35 5.32
CA LEU A 96 4.36 2.56 4.81
C LEU A 96 4.99 1.24 4.37
N GLY A 97 5.67 1.27 3.23
CA GLY A 97 6.61 0.21 2.86
C GLY A 97 7.93 0.33 3.63
N ASP A 98 8.78 -0.70 3.54
CA ASP A 98 10.06 -0.75 4.26
C ASP A 98 10.95 0.46 3.92
N ARG A 99 11.09 0.78 2.63
CA ARG A 99 11.92 1.91 2.15
C ARG A 99 11.47 3.26 2.71
N ASP A 100 10.17 3.48 2.78
CA ASP A 100 9.60 4.73 3.27
C ASP A 100 9.68 4.79 4.80
N SER A 101 9.47 3.65 5.47
CA SER A 101 9.67 3.53 6.92
C SER A 101 11.12 3.88 7.29
N ASP A 102 12.11 3.31 6.58
CA ASP A 102 13.52 3.61 6.80
C ASP A 102 13.85 5.09 6.58
N GLY A 103 13.31 5.70 5.52
CA GLY A 103 13.53 7.13 5.25
C GLY A 103 12.92 8.04 6.30
N ILE A 104 11.76 7.67 6.83
CA ILE A 104 11.10 8.40 7.91
C ILE A 104 11.90 8.30 9.21
N VAL A 105 12.38 7.10 9.56
CA VAL A 105 13.23 6.88 10.74
C VAL A 105 14.56 7.61 10.62
N GLU A 106 15.24 7.49 9.49
CA GLU A 106 16.48 8.22 9.22
C GLU A 106 16.27 9.73 9.38
N GLY A 107 15.21 10.26 8.79
CA GLY A 107 14.92 11.68 8.87
C GLY A 107 14.59 12.18 10.27
N TYR A 108 13.97 11.34 11.13
CA TYR A 108 13.75 11.64 12.55
C TYR A 108 15.07 11.91 13.27
N TYR A 109 16.04 11.01 13.08
CA TYR A 109 17.35 11.17 13.69
C TYR A 109 18.11 12.35 13.10
N LEU A 110 18.07 12.55 11.77
CA LEU A 110 18.78 13.65 11.13
C LEU A 110 18.27 15.02 11.58
N LEU A 111 16.95 15.21 11.69
CA LEU A 111 16.38 16.47 12.18
C LEU A 111 16.80 16.75 13.63
N ASN A 112 16.71 15.75 14.51
CA ASN A 112 17.09 15.90 15.91
C ASN A 112 18.59 16.15 16.09
N GLU A 113 19.44 15.40 15.39
CA GLU A 113 20.89 15.57 15.45
C GLU A 113 21.29 16.94 14.87
N THR A 114 20.65 17.40 13.81
CA THR A 114 20.92 18.72 13.22
C THR A 114 20.52 19.84 14.18
N SER A 115 19.38 19.72 14.87
CA SER A 115 18.99 20.67 15.93
C SER A 115 20.04 20.73 17.03
N GLN A 116 20.49 19.56 17.53
CA GLN A 116 21.50 19.47 18.58
C GLN A 116 22.85 20.04 18.16
N GLN A 117 23.31 19.75 16.94
CA GLN A 117 24.57 20.29 16.43
C GLN A 117 24.49 21.81 16.26
N LEU A 118 23.34 22.38 15.83
CA LEU A 118 23.15 23.83 15.74
C LEU A 118 23.16 24.50 17.12
N GLU A 119 22.46 23.92 18.10
CA GLU A 119 22.45 24.42 19.49
C GLU A 119 23.85 24.41 20.11
N ALA A 120 24.68 23.42 19.77
CA ALA A 120 26.05 23.30 20.26
C ALA A 120 27.06 24.26 19.60
N ILE A 121 26.70 24.98 18.53
CA ILE A 121 27.62 25.87 17.81
C ILE A 121 28.14 27.00 18.68
N GLU A 122 27.31 27.57 19.56
CA GLU A 122 27.70 28.70 20.41
C GLU A 122 28.82 28.30 21.40
N GLN A 123 28.81 27.05 21.85
CA GLN A 123 29.69 26.53 22.90
C GLN A 123 30.91 25.78 22.36
N THR A 124 31.03 25.60 21.04
CA THR A 124 32.09 24.78 20.46
C THR A 124 33.41 25.53 20.32
N GLU A 125 34.47 24.98 20.91
CA GLU A 125 35.85 25.42 20.70
C GLU A 125 36.44 24.79 19.42
N ASN A 126 35.90 23.66 18.96
CA ASN A 126 36.37 22.95 17.76
C ASN A 126 35.46 23.24 16.55
N ILE A 127 35.74 24.38 15.90
CA ILE A 127 35.00 24.88 14.74
C ILE A 127 35.09 23.89 13.56
N GLU A 128 36.25 23.29 13.32
CA GLU A 128 36.45 22.36 12.19
C GLU A 128 35.62 21.09 12.32
N LYS A 129 35.61 20.48 13.52
CA LYS A 129 34.80 19.30 13.80
C LYS A 129 33.32 19.60 13.64
N THR A 130 32.86 20.73 14.18
CA THR A 130 31.45 21.15 14.08
C THR A 130 31.05 21.39 12.63
N ARG A 131 31.91 22.07 11.85
CA ARG A 131 31.71 22.28 10.41
C ARG A 131 31.60 20.96 9.65
N LYS A 132 32.47 20.00 9.97
CA LYS A 132 32.44 18.66 9.36
C LYS A 132 31.13 17.93 9.67
N ASN A 133 30.71 17.90 10.94
CA ASN A 133 29.47 17.25 11.37
C ASN A 133 28.25 17.85 10.66
N ILE A 134 28.14 19.19 10.62
CA ILE A 134 27.01 19.87 9.95
C ILE A 134 27.00 19.57 8.46
N ARG A 135 28.16 19.56 7.79
CA ARG A 135 28.24 19.18 6.37
C ARG A 135 27.82 17.74 6.14
N GLU A 136 28.21 16.81 7.02
CA GLU A 136 27.79 15.41 6.91
C GLU A 136 26.27 15.26 7.08
N LEU A 137 25.67 15.96 8.04
CA LEU A 137 24.22 15.98 8.24
C LEU A 137 23.50 16.63 7.05
N ALA A 138 24.00 17.77 6.57
CA ALA A 138 23.46 18.47 5.42
C ALA A 138 23.51 17.61 4.14
N ALA A 139 24.58 16.84 3.94
CA ALA A 139 24.70 15.90 2.83
C ALA A 139 23.66 14.76 2.94
N LYS A 140 23.49 14.17 4.13
CA LYS A 140 22.47 13.13 4.37
C LYS A 140 21.06 13.67 4.15
N LEU A 141 20.75 14.86 4.65
CA LEU A 141 19.47 15.54 4.41
C LEU A 141 19.24 15.81 2.92
N SER A 142 20.25 16.32 2.20
CA SER A 142 20.17 16.58 0.76
C SER A 142 19.88 15.31 -0.04
N SER A 143 20.37 14.15 0.42
CA SER A 143 20.11 12.85 -0.22
C SER A 143 18.63 12.45 -0.25
N PHE A 144 17.78 13.07 0.58
CA PHE A 144 16.33 12.87 0.50
C PHE A 144 15.74 13.33 -0.84
N GLY A 145 16.47 14.14 -1.61
CA GLY A 145 16.05 14.54 -2.95
C GLY A 145 15.95 13.42 -3.99
N VAL A 146 16.55 12.25 -3.71
CA VAL A 146 16.36 11.04 -4.55
C VAL A 146 15.30 10.08 -4.01
N ARG A 147 14.73 10.39 -2.83
CA ARG A 147 13.64 9.61 -2.24
C ARG A 147 12.32 10.09 -2.82
N TYR A 148 11.46 9.12 -3.14
CA TYR A 148 10.09 9.35 -3.59
C TYR A 148 9.19 8.39 -2.83
N ALA A 149 7.98 8.83 -2.51
CA ALA A 149 6.98 7.98 -1.88
C ALA A 149 6.70 6.73 -2.72
N ASP A 150 6.39 5.61 -2.06
CA ASP A 150 5.96 4.40 -2.75
C ASP A 150 4.72 4.70 -3.62
N PRO A 151 4.73 4.39 -4.93
CA PRO A 151 3.62 4.67 -5.83
C PRO A 151 2.35 3.89 -5.48
N ARG A 152 2.44 2.89 -4.60
CA ARG A 152 1.29 2.11 -4.13
C ARG A 152 0.48 2.84 -3.07
N LEU A 153 1.05 3.83 -2.38
CA LEU A 153 0.37 4.64 -1.39
C LEU A 153 -0.82 5.39 -2.01
N SER A 154 -1.74 5.84 -1.16
CA SER A 154 -2.79 6.78 -1.56
C SER A 154 -2.17 8.06 -2.12
N VAL A 155 -2.89 8.79 -2.99
CA VAL A 155 -2.41 10.06 -3.55
C VAL A 155 -2.06 11.04 -2.43
N GLU A 156 -2.90 11.11 -1.40
CA GLU A 156 -2.67 11.94 -0.23
C GLU A 156 -1.40 11.53 0.54
N GLY A 157 -1.22 10.23 0.81
CA GLY A 157 -0.03 9.70 1.47
C GLY A 157 1.25 9.96 0.66
N GLN A 158 1.19 9.81 -0.66
CA GLN A 158 2.30 10.14 -1.55
C GLN A 158 2.64 11.63 -1.50
N GLN A 159 1.63 12.50 -1.58
CA GLN A 159 1.84 13.95 -1.51
C GLN A 159 2.45 14.37 -0.18
N LEU A 160 1.93 13.84 0.93
CA LEU A 160 2.43 14.15 2.26
C LEU A 160 3.90 13.72 2.42
N LEU A 161 4.22 12.50 2.02
CA LEU A 161 5.56 11.95 2.15
C LEU A 161 6.57 12.61 1.21
N ASN A 162 6.17 12.92 -0.03
CA ASN A 162 7.02 13.66 -0.97
C ASN A 162 7.28 15.09 -0.49
N ARG A 163 6.29 15.76 0.12
CA ARG A 163 6.51 17.09 0.74
C ARG A 163 7.51 17.01 1.88
N TYR A 164 7.41 16.00 2.73
CA TYR A 164 8.39 15.75 3.78
C TYR A 164 9.81 15.55 3.20
N TYR A 165 9.96 14.66 2.20
CA TYR A 165 11.27 14.45 1.55
C TYR A 165 11.83 15.72 0.88
N SER A 166 10.97 16.54 0.26
CA SER A 166 11.38 17.83 -0.32
C SER A 166 11.89 18.80 0.75
N GLN A 167 11.20 18.91 1.88
CA GLN A 167 11.63 19.77 2.99
C GLN A 167 12.98 19.33 3.56
N MET A 168 13.20 18.03 3.71
CA MET A 168 14.48 17.47 4.16
C MET A 168 15.60 17.79 3.17
N LYS A 169 15.33 17.60 1.87
CA LYS A 169 16.27 17.97 0.80
C LYS A 169 16.62 19.46 0.85
N GLU A 170 15.62 20.33 0.90
CA GLU A 170 15.79 21.78 0.90
C GLU A 170 16.60 22.24 2.12
N LEU A 171 16.29 21.72 3.31
CA LEU A 171 17.06 21.98 4.53
C LEU A 171 18.53 21.57 4.36
N GLY A 172 18.79 20.38 3.84
CA GLY A 172 20.14 19.89 3.59
C GLY A 172 20.93 20.76 2.61
N LEU A 173 20.31 21.14 1.49
CA LEU A 173 20.95 21.97 0.47
C LEU A 173 21.28 23.36 1.02
N ASN A 174 20.36 23.94 1.81
CA ASN A 174 20.55 25.26 2.39
C ASN A 174 21.65 25.24 3.46
N LEU A 175 21.66 24.24 4.35
CA LEU A 175 22.68 24.08 5.38
C LEU A 175 24.09 23.84 4.82
N ASN A 176 24.21 23.07 3.73
CA ASN A 176 25.52 22.76 3.15
C ASN A 176 26.27 24.00 2.65
N ASN A 177 25.53 25.07 2.31
CA ASN A 177 26.09 26.33 1.81
C ASN A 177 26.45 27.33 2.91
N GLN A 178 26.22 27.01 4.19
CA GLN A 178 26.50 27.93 5.31
C GLN A 178 27.88 27.74 5.92
N SER A 179 28.49 28.85 6.34
CA SER A 179 29.67 28.84 7.20
C SER A 179 29.27 28.75 8.69
N ILE A 180 30.18 28.30 9.56
CA ILE A 180 29.91 28.25 11.01
C ILE A 180 29.71 29.65 11.57
N GLU A 181 30.46 30.62 11.03
CA GLU A 181 30.38 32.02 11.40
C GLU A 181 29.01 32.61 11.05
N SER A 182 28.45 32.24 9.90
CA SER A 182 27.07 32.60 9.51
C SER A 182 26.04 31.99 10.46
N LEU A 183 26.21 30.70 10.81
CA LEU A 183 25.31 29.97 11.70
C LEU A 183 25.36 30.45 13.16
N LYS A 184 26.45 31.10 13.59
CA LYS A 184 26.53 31.81 14.88
C LYS A 184 25.74 33.12 14.89
N GLY A 185 25.43 33.68 13.72
CA GLY A 185 24.58 34.85 13.59
C GLY A 185 23.15 34.51 14.02
N LYS A 186 22.62 35.26 14.99
CA LYS A 186 21.28 35.01 15.57
C LYS A 186 20.17 34.89 14.52
N GLU A 187 20.17 35.77 13.53
CA GLU A 187 19.18 35.76 12.45
C GLU A 187 19.23 34.45 11.64
N THR A 188 20.42 34.07 11.17
CA THR A 188 20.64 32.83 10.43
C THR A 188 20.27 31.61 11.26
N TYR A 189 20.71 31.57 12.52
CA TYR A 189 20.37 30.51 13.47
C TYR A 189 18.86 30.34 13.62
N ASP A 190 18.13 31.43 13.88
CA ASP A 190 16.68 31.42 14.09
C ASP A 190 15.94 30.92 12.84
N ILE A 191 16.40 31.28 11.63
CA ILE A 191 15.85 30.80 10.37
C ILE A 191 16.00 29.27 10.26
N TYR A 192 17.20 28.73 10.45
CA TYR A 192 17.43 27.29 10.33
C TYR A 192 16.75 26.48 11.43
N MET A 193 16.71 27.00 12.65
CA MET A 193 15.97 26.37 13.74
C MET A 193 14.46 26.34 13.45
N SER A 194 13.92 27.40 12.85
CA SER A 194 12.54 27.42 12.34
C SER A 194 12.32 26.38 11.23
N ASP A 195 13.24 26.26 10.28
CA ASP A 195 13.11 25.30 9.19
C ASP A 195 13.20 23.84 9.65
N ILE A 196 14.05 23.54 10.65
CA ILE A 196 14.07 22.23 11.32
C ILE A 196 12.73 21.95 11.99
N LYS A 197 12.18 22.92 12.73
CA LYS A 197 10.85 22.78 13.35
C LYS A 197 9.75 22.56 12.31
N LYS A 198 9.80 23.20 11.15
CA LYS A 198 8.87 22.92 10.03
C LYS A 198 9.00 21.48 9.54
N GLY A 199 10.23 20.99 9.38
CA GLY A 199 10.50 19.59 9.04
C GLY A 199 9.93 18.61 10.08
N GLN A 200 10.16 18.87 11.37
CA GLN A 200 9.61 18.07 12.47
C GLN A 200 8.07 18.10 12.51
N MET A 201 7.44 19.25 12.26
CA MET A 201 5.98 19.35 12.16
C MET A 201 5.44 18.54 10.98
N MET A 202 6.12 18.56 9.84
CA MET A 202 5.74 17.73 8.69
C MET A 202 5.92 16.25 8.99
N GLN A 203 7.02 15.87 9.64
CA GLN A 203 7.25 14.50 10.09
C GLN A 203 6.14 14.04 11.04
N LYS A 204 5.70 14.88 11.97
CA LYS A 204 4.58 14.55 12.85
C LYS A 204 3.30 14.27 12.07
N LYS A 205 3.00 15.08 11.04
CA LYS A 205 1.86 14.80 10.14
C LYS A 205 2.00 13.45 9.42
N VAL A 206 3.21 13.10 8.99
CA VAL A 206 3.51 11.79 8.41
C VAL A 206 3.28 10.68 9.44
N PHE A 207 3.74 10.84 10.68
CA PHE A 207 3.51 9.89 11.76
C PHE A 207 2.03 9.71 12.05
N ASP A 208 1.27 10.80 12.14
CA ASP A 208 -0.17 10.77 12.40
C ASP A 208 -0.93 10.06 11.26
N TYR A 209 -0.59 10.37 10.02
CA TYR A 209 -1.23 9.77 8.84
C TYR A 209 -0.98 8.26 8.74
N PHE A 210 0.27 7.84 8.91
CA PHE A 210 0.68 6.44 8.79
C PHE A 210 0.64 5.67 10.13
N LYS A 211 0.18 6.32 11.21
CA LYS A 211 0.10 5.78 12.57
C LYS A 211 1.45 5.21 13.06
N VAL A 212 2.53 5.94 12.78
CA VAL A 212 3.88 5.56 13.23
C VAL A 212 3.99 5.82 14.74
N ASN A 213 4.49 4.83 15.48
CA ASN A 213 4.74 4.99 16.91
C ASN A 213 6.07 5.73 17.13
N GLU A 214 6.01 7.04 17.34
CA GLU A 214 7.18 7.87 17.64
C GLU A 214 7.94 7.39 18.89
N GLY A 215 7.23 6.91 19.91
CA GLY A 215 7.85 6.41 21.15
C GLY A 215 8.76 5.20 20.91
N ALA A 216 8.47 4.38 19.90
CA ALA A 216 9.34 3.26 19.52
C ALA A 216 10.66 3.73 18.85
N LEU A 217 10.67 4.94 18.27
CA LEU A 217 11.87 5.53 17.69
C LEU A 217 12.76 6.18 18.76
N GLN A 218 12.17 6.77 19.80
CA GLN A 218 12.90 7.37 20.91
C GLN A 218 13.70 6.33 21.73
N GLN A 219 13.23 5.08 21.78
CA GLN A 219 13.85 4.00 22.56
C GLN A 219 15.04 3.32 21.86
N LYS A 220 15.29 3.58 20.57
CA LYS A 220 16.32 2.90 19.77
C LYS A 220 17.71 3.56 19.81
N LYS A 221 18.00 4.37 20.83
CA LYS A 221 19.35 4.91 21.06
C LYS A 221 20.33 3.83 21.52
#